data_AF-A0A5M5V5B9-F1
#
_entry.id   AF-A0A5M5V5B9-F1
#
_cell.length_a   1.000
_cell.length_b   1.000
_cell.length_c   1.000
_cell.angle_alpha   90.00
_cell.angle_beta   90.00
_cell.angle_gamma   90.00
#
_symmetry.space_group_name_H-M   'P 1'
#
loop_
_entity.id
_entity.type
_entity.pdbx_description
1 polymer ?
#
loop_
_entity_poly.entity_id
_entity_poly.type
_entity_poly.pdbx_seq_one_letter_code
_entity_poly.pdbx_strand_id
1 'polypeptide(L)'
;MKTIKLGYEGEEALLLCRELKRNGYSVKESRTFTQEMKEAVIDFQQKNKLDADGIVGYRTWEVLFFTGHPITERLTEEDFILVARLLDVEVAALKAVQQVETGGRGGFFAPGKPAILFEGHIFWNQLKKRNVNPESHVKGNENILYPKWEKGHYKGGMGEYDRLEQARKINHEAADASASWGMFQIMGFNYAACGEKSVDSFVKAMCMSECRQLVLSARFIKQSGMLSALQAKDWAEFAKRYNGPAYEQNQYDKKLAAAYQKFS
;
A
#
# COMPACT_ATOMS: atom_id res chain seq x y z
N MET A 1 -5.98 -13.10 5.29
CA MET A 1 -5.98 -13.69 6.64
C MET A 1 -7.38 -13.69 7.26
N LYS A 2 -7.74 -14.81 7.90
CA LYS A 2 -9.03 -15.00 8.58
C LYS A 2 -9.11 -14.17 9.86
N THR A 3 -10.30 -13.62 10.14
CA THR A 3 -10.60 -13.00 11.44
C THR A 3 -10.91 -14.10 12.45
N ILE A 4 -10.23 -14.10 13.59
CA ILE A 4 -10.42 -15.10 14.65
C ILE A 4 -10.89 -14.45 15.95
N LYS A 5 -11.64 -15.21 16.74
CA LYS A 5 -12.23 -14.80 18.03
C LYS A 5 -12.07 -15.92 19.06
N LEU A 6 -12.35 -15.62 20.32
CA LEU A 6 -12.34 -16.58 21.43
C LEU A 6 -12.99 -17.92 21.03
N GLY A 7 -12.31 -19.02 21.33
CA GLY A 7 -12.76 -20.38 21.00
C GLY A 7 -12.43 -20.84 19.59
N TYR A 8 -11.81 -20.01 18.74
CA TYR A 8 -11.34 -20.43 17.43
C TYR A 8 -10.31 -21.55 17.53
N GLU A 9 -10.46 -22.61 16.75
CA GLU A 9 -9.51 -23.73 16.68
C GLU A 9 -8.85 -23.79 15.31
N GLY A 10 -7.52 -23.84 15.26
CA GLY A 10 -6.76 -23.92 14.02
C GLY A 10 -5.33 -23.38 14.12
N GLU A 11 -4.63 -23.40 12.98
CA GLU A 11 -3.25 -22.92 12.88
C GLU A 11 -3.15 -21.40 13.16
N GLU A 12 -4.19 -20.61 12.90
CA GLU A 12 -4.17 -19.17 13.22
C GLU A 12 -4.18 -18.90 14.73
N ALA A 13 -4.75 -19.76 15.56
CA ALA A 13 -4.65 -19.61 17.02
C ALA A 13 -3.22 -19.90 17.51
N LEU A 14 -2.57 -20.90 16.91
CA LEU A 14 -1.17 -21.20 17.20
C LEU A 14 -0.25 -20.05 16.74
N LEU A 15 -0.53 -19.49 15.58
CA LEU A 15 0.18 -18.31 15.08
C LEU A 15 -0.05 -17.10 16.00
N LEU A 16 -1.29 -16.85 16.42
CA LEU A 16 -1.60 -15.78 17.38
C LEU A 16 -0.76 -15.92 18.64
N CYS A 17 -0.64 -17.15 19.17
CA CYS A 17 0.21 -17.43 20.32
C CYS A 17 1.65 -16.95 20.11
N ARG A 18 2.24 -17.31 18.96
CA ARG A 18 3.63 -17.00 18.64
C ARG A 18 3.83 -15.50 18.48
N GLU A 19 2.91 -14.81 17.82
CA GLU A 19 2.98 -13.36 17.65
C GLU A 19 2.77 -12.61 18.97
N LEU A 20 1.85 -13.05 19.83
CA LEU A 20 1.70 -12.50 21.18
C LEU A 20 3.00 -12.65 21.99
N LYS A 21 3.63 -13.83 21.96
CA LYS A 21 4.95 -14.05 22.61
C LYS A 21 6.03 -13.15 22.04
N ARG A 22 6.08 -12.99 20.72
CA ARG A 22 7.03 -12.09 20.03
C ARG A 22 6.82 -10.62 20.43
N ASN A 23 5.57 -10.24 20.72
CA ASN A 23 5.19 -8.92 21.22
C ASN A 23 5.26 -8.79 22.76
N GLY A 24 5.92 -9.73 23.45
CA GLY A 24 6.22 -9.65 24.88
C GLY A 24 5.15 -10.20 25.83
N TYR A 25 4.14 -10.90 25.32
CA TYR A 25 3.09 -11.50 26.13
C TYR A 25 3.43 -12.94 26.51
N SER A 26 3.22 -13.29 27.77
CA SER A 26 3.33 -14.67 28.26
C SER A 26 1.98 -15.36 28.13
N VAL A 27 1.80 -16.15 27.07
CA VAL A 27 0.61 -16.97 26.84
C VAL A 27 0.98 -18.43 26.60
N LYS A 28 0.15 -19.38 27.06
CA LYS A 28 0.38 -20.80 26.79
C LYS A 28 0.18 -21.14 25.32
N GLU A 29 1.04 -22.01 24.79
CA GLU A 29 0.89 -22.48 23.41
C GLU A 29 -0.37 -23.33 23.26
N SER A 30 -1.20 -22.95 22.29
CA SER A 30 -2.52 -23.54 22.09
C SER A 30 -2.92 -23.41 20.63
N ARG A 31 -3.57 -24.44 20.10
CA ARG A 31 -4.28 -24.40 18.80
C ARG A 31 -5.72 -23.89 18.92
N THR A 32 -6.12 -23.51 20.13
CA THR A 32 -7.41 -22.88 20.43
C THR A 32 -7.17 -21.46 20.95
N PHE A 33 -7.89 -20.48 20.45
CA PHE A 33 -7.84 -19.09 20.91
C PHE A 33 -8.47 -19.03 22.31
N THR A 34 -7.63 -19.04 23.35
CA THR A 34 -8.02 -19.13 24.76
C THR A 34 -8.45 -17.77 25.35
N GLN A 35 -9.04 -17.80 26.54
CA GLN A 35 -9.37 -16.59 27.30
C GLN A 35 -8.11 -15.78 27.68
N GLU A 36 -7.03 -16.46 28.06
CA GLU A 36 -5.71 -15.84 28.32
C GLU A 36 -5.19 -15.08 27.09
N MET A 37 -5.27 -15.69 25.90
CA MET A 37 -4.92 -15.03 24.65
C MET A 37 -5.82 -13.82 24.37
N LYS A 38 -7.13 -13.91 24.67
CA LYS A 38 -8.07 -12.81 24.41
C LYS A 38 -7.72 -11.59 25.25
N GLU A 39 -7.39 -11.80 26.53
CA GLU A 39 -6.95 -10.73 27.44
C GLU A 39 -5.65 -10.08 26.94
N ALA A 40 -4.69 -10.89 26.48
CA ALA A 40 -3.47 -10.38 25.85
C ALA A 40 -3.75 -9.58 24.56
N VAL A 41 -4.70 -10.03 23.72
CA VAL A 41 -5.12 -9.30 22.52
C VAL A 41 -5.76 -7.96 22.87
N ILE A 42 -6.63 -7.90 23.88
CA ILE A 42 -7.27 -6.66 24.32
C ILE A 42 -6.20 -5.65 24.78
N ASP A 43 -5.27 -6.08 25.63
CA ASP A 43 -4.18 -5.23 26.11
C ASP A 43 -3.28 -4.77 24.94
N PHE A 44 -2.94 -5.68 24.02
CA PHE A 44 -2.20 -5.34 22.80
C PHE A 44 -2.90 -4.31 21.94
N GLN A 45 -4.21 -4.47 21.72
CA GLN A 45 -5.02 -3.52 20.96
C GLN A 45 -5.05 -2.15 21.63
N GLN A 46 -5.23 -2.08 22.96
CA GLN A 46 -5.19 -0.82 23.72
C GLN A 46 -3.84 -0.11 23.57
N LYS A 47 -2.73 -0.82 23.80
CA LYS A 47 -1.37 -0.26 23.68
C LYS A 47 -1.06 0.26 22.29
N ASN A 48 -1.64 -0.36 21.25
CA ASN A 48 -1.42 0.01 19.85
C ASN A 48 -2.53 0.90 19.25
N LYS A 49 -3.44 1.43 20.08
CA LYS A 49 -4.54 2.33 19.65
C LYS A 49 -5.45 1.70 18.58
N LEU A 50 -5.71 0.41 18.73
CA LEU A 50 -6.72 -0.34 17.98
C LEU A 50 -8.01 -0.44 18.79
N ASP A 51 -9.09 -0.89 18.13
CA ASP A 51 -10.32 -1.26 18.83
C ASP A 51 -10.04 -2.45 19.75
N ALA A 52 -10.18 -2.25 21.07
CA ALA A 52 -9.82 -3.22 22.10
C ALA A 52 -10.93 -4.24 22.38
N ASP A 53 -11.37 -4.94 21.35
CA ASP A 53 -12.51 -5.87 21.37
C ASP A 53 -12.11 -7.35 21.62
N GLY A 54 -10.81 -7.66 21.61
CA GLY A 54 -10.31 -9.02 21.73
C GLY A 54 -10.50 -9.87 20.46
N ILE A 55 -10.86 -9.24 19.33
CA ILE A 55 -11.02 -9.89 18.03
C ILE A 55 -9.78 -9.64 17.18
N VAL A 56 -9.20 -10.72 16.65
CA VAL A 56 -8.00 -10.61 15.80
C VAL A 56 -8.44 -10.53 14.35
N GLY A 57 -8.81 -9.30 13.95
CA GLY A 57 -9.10 -8.95 12.56
C GLY A 57 -7.86 -8.49 11.80
N TYR A 58 -8.05 -8.03 10.55
CA TYR A 58 -6.96 -7.61 9.66
C TYR A 58 -6.01 -6.58 10.29
N ARG A 59 -6.57 -5.55 10.97
CA ARG A 59 -5.76 -4.50 11.62
C ARG A 59 -4.94 -5.05 12.78
N THR A 60 -5.53 -5.91 13.61
CA THR A 60 -4.83 -6.57 14.72
C THR A 60 -3.69 -7.46 14.20
N TRP A 61 -3.94 -8.27 13.18
CA TRP A 61 -2.90 -9.10 12.55
C TRP A 61 -1.76 -8.27 11.95
N GLU A 62 -2.07 -7.21 11.22
CA GLU A 62 -1.06 -6.34 10.62
C GLU A 62 -0.15 -5.74 11.70
N VAL A 63 -0.72 -5.22 12.78
CA VAL A 63 0.07 -4.64 13.86
C VAL A 63 0.84 -5.72 14.64
N LEU A 64 0.28 -6.91 14.87
CA LEU A 64 1.01 -8.03 15.48
C LEU A 64 2.27 -8.41 14.70
N PHE A 65 2.17 -8.46 13.37
CA PHE A 65 3.29 -8.83 12.50
C PHE A 65 4.37 -7.75 12.40
N PHE A 66 3.98 -6.47 12.37
CA PHE A 66 4.90 -5.38 12.06
C PHE A 66 5.35 -4.57 13.28
N THR A 67 4.75 -4.75 14.46
CA THR A 67 5.26 -4.16 15.70
C THR A 67 6.60 -4.79 16.07
N GLY A 68 7.63 -3.95 16.21
CA GLY A 68 9.00 -4.40 16.50
C GLY A 68 9.68 -5.14 15.33
N HIS A 69 9.05 -5.18 14.16
CA HIS A 69 9.67 -5.75 12.97
C HIS A 69 10.83 -4.86 12.49
N PRO A 70 12.01 -5.43 12.15
CA PRO A 70 13.17 -4.64 11.76
C PRO A 70 12.90 -3.75 10.54
N ILE A 71 13.32 -2.48 10.62
CA ILE A 71 13.30 -1.58 9.48
C ILE A 71 14.62 -1.75 8.73
N THR A 72 14.55 -2.37 7.56
CA THR A 72 15.65 -2.53 6.62
C THR A 72 15.56 -1.52 5.48
N GLU A 73 16.68 -1.27 4.79
CA GLU A 73 16.70 -0.40 3.61
C GLU A 73 15.86 -0.98 2.46
N ARG A 74 15.86 -2.32 2.32
CA ARG A 74 15.14 -3.06 1.27
C ARG A 74 14.12 -4.00 1.86
N LEU A 75 13.06 -4.29 1.10
CA LEU A 75 12.16 -5.40 1.42
C LEU A 75 12.92 -6.72 1.53
N THR A 76 12.56 -7.47 2.56
CA THR A 76 13.03 -8.84 2.81
C THR A 76 11.99 -9.85 2.33
N GLU A 77 12.40 -11.12 2.21
CA GLU A 77 11.47 -12.20 1.92
C GLU A 77 10.37 -12.32 2.98
N GLU A 78 10.74 -12.10 4.25
CA GLU A 78 9.81 -12.13 5.36
C GLU A 78 8.72 -11.06 5.23
N ASP A 79 9.06 -9.85 4.77
CA ASP A 79 8.05 -8.80 4.51
C ASP A 79 6.99 -9.28 3.52
N PHE A 80 7.42 -9.93 2.43
CA PHE A 80 6.49 -10.51 1.45
C PHE A 80 5.67 -11.64 2.04
N ILE A 81 6.27 -12.54 2.84
CA ILE A 81 5.56 -13.64 3.50
C ILE A 81 4.47 -13.11 4.43
N LEU A 82 4.79 -12.14 5.27
CA LEU A 82 3.85 -11.55 6.23
C LEU A 82 2.69 -10.86 5.51
N VAL A 83 2.97 -10.05 4.48
CA VAL A 83 1.92 -9.37 3.72
C VAL A 83 1.10 -10.34 2.85
N ALA A 84 1.72 -11.35 2.25
CA ALA A 84 1.02 -12.41 1.52
C ALA A 84 0.03 -13.12 2.42
N ARG A 85 0.44 -13.44 3.67
CA ARG A 85 -0.44 -14.03 4.69
C ARG A 85 -1.59 -13.10 5.06
N LEU A 86 -1.34 -11.81 5.27
CA LEU A 86 -2.38 -10.82 5.57
C LEU A 86 -3.47 -10.78 4.49
N LEU A 87 -3.06 -10.86 3.22
CA LEU A 87 -3.95 -10.87 2.07
C LEU A 87 -4.50 -12.26 1.73
N ASP A 88 -3.93 -13.33 2.28
CA ASP A 88 -4.25 -14.71 1.90
C ASP A 88 -4.03 -14.95 0.40
N VAL A 89 -2.83 -14.58 -0.06
CA VAL A 89 -2.33 -14.77 -1.44
C VAL A 89 -0.98 -15.46 -1.40
N GLU A 90 -0.52 -15.96 -2.54
CA GLU A 90 0.84 -16.47 -2.67
C GLU A 90 1.86 -15.33 -2.70
N VAL A 91 3.04 -15.56 -2.12
CA VAL A 91 4.17 -14.61 -2.19
C VAL A 91 4.52 -14.26 -3.64
N ALA A 92 4.47 -15.26 -4.53
CA ALA A 92 4.69 -15.09 -5.96
C ALA A 92 3.74 -14.06 -6.59
N ALA A 93 2.47 -14.01 -6.16
CA ALA A 93 1.50 -13.05 -6.67
C ALA A 93 1.85 -11.62 -6.26
N LEU A 94 2.29 -11.39 -5.02
CA LEU A 94 2.75 -10.06 -4.58
C LEU A 94 4.04 -9.62 -5.28
N LYS A 95 4.99 -10.53 -5.45
CA LYS A 95 6.22 -10.26 -6.21
C LYS A 95 5.93 -9.98 -7.69
N ALA A 96 4.92 -10.63 -8.27
CA ALA A 96 4.47 -10.32 -9.63
C ALA A 96 3.99 -8.87 -9.75
N VAL A 97 3.17 -8.40 -8.80
CA VAL A 97 2.73 -6.99 -8.77
C VAL A 97 3.94 -6.05 -8.65
N GLN A 98 4.85 -6.30 -7.72
CA GLN A 98 6.08 -5.51 -7.58
C GLN A 98 6.90 -5.47 -8.89
N GLN A 99 7.09 -6.62 -9.54
CA GLN A 99 7.86 -6.75 -10.78
C GLN A 99 7.22 -5.95 -11.92
N VAL A 100 5.89 -5.90 -12.00
CA VAL A 100 5.17 -5.17 -13.04
C VAL A 100 5.18 -3.66 -12.80
N GLU A 101 5.06 -3.20 -11.56
CA GLU A 101 4.98 -1.78 -11.24
C GLU A 101 6.33 -1.07 -11.34
N THR A 102 7.42 -1.66 -10.85
CA THR A 102 8.74 -0.99 -10.83
C THR A 102 9.83 -1.75 -11.55
N GLY A 103 9.53 -2.90 -12.16
CA GLY A 103 10.57 -3.78 -12.71
C GLY A 103 11.34 -4.53 -11.61
N GLY A 104 10.79 -4.62 -10.40
CA GLY A 104 11.49 -5.17 -9.22
C GLY A 104 12.50 -4.19 -8.61
N ARG A 105 12.50 -2.92 -9.04
CA ARG A 105 13.32 -1.87 -8.44
C ARG A 105 12.74 -1.45 -7.09
N GLY A 106 13.62 -0.92 -6.26
CA GLY A 106 13.27 -0.38 -4.96
C GLY A 106 12.26 0.76 -4.98
N GLY A 107 11.78 1.09 -3.79
CA GLY A 107 10.73 2.07 -3.56
C GLY A 107 11.19 3.52 -3.48
N PHE A 108 12.49 3.80 -3.62
CA PHE A 108 13.10 5.10 -3.37
C PHE A 108 14.09 5.48 -4.47
N PHE A 109 14.08 6.76 -4.86
CA PHE A 109 15.14 7.37 -5.67
C PHE A 109 16.32 7.82 -4.81
N ALA A 110 16.06 8.22 -3.57
CA ALA A 110 17.04 8.61 -2.57
C ALA A 110 16.45 8.42 -1.15
N PRO A 111 17.26 8.45 -0.06
CA PRO A 111 16.74 8.38 1.30
C PRO A 111 15.61 9.40 1.55
N GLY A 112 14.46 8.91 2.01
CA GLY A 112 13.26 9.73 2.26
C GLY A 112 12.56 10.27 1.01
N LYS A 113 13.00 9.89 -0.20
CA LYS A 113 12.39 10.27 -1.47
C LYS A 113 11.90 9.04 -2.24
N PRO A 114 10.64 8.61 -2.00
CA PRO A 114 10.02 7.52 -2.75
C PRO A 114 10.10 7.72 -4.26
N ALA A 115 10.06 6.62 -5.01
CA ALA A 115 9.83 6.71 -6.45
C ALA A 115 8.45 7.34 -6.70
N ILE A 116 8.39 8.38 -7.54
CA ILE A 116 7.14 9.07 -7.87
C ILE A 116 6.98 9.27 -9.37
N LEU A 117 5.73 9.40 -9.81
CA LEU A 117 5.36 9.97 -11.10
C LEU A 117 4.28 11.02 -10.86
N PHE A 118 4.50 12.26 -11.29
CA PHE A 118 3.55 13.34 -11.10
C PHE A 118 2.64 13.51 -12.33
N GLU A 119 1.32 13.50 -12.11
CA GLU A 119 0.32 13.56 -13.16
C GLU A 119 -0.35 14.93 -13.25
N GLY A 120 0.10 15.79 -14.17
CA GLY A 120 -0.39 17.17 -14.28
C GLY A 120 -1.88 17.29 -14.64
N HIS A 121 -2.41 16.32 -15.39
CA HIS A 121 -3.84 16.23 -15.68
C HIS A 121 -4.68 15.77 -14.49
N ILE A 122 -4.09 14.96 -13.60
CA ILE A 122 -4.74 14.62 -12.33
C ILE A 122 -4.68 15.85 -11.41
N PHE A 123 -3.59 16.60 -11.40
CA PHE A 123 -3.46 17.83 -10.62
C PHE A 123 -4.51 18.87 -11.00
N TRP A 124 -4.75 19.07 -12.30
CA TRP A 124 -5.87 19.86 -12.80
C TRP A 124 -7.20 19.46 -12.16
N ASN A 125 -7.52 18.16 -12.17
CA ASN A 125 -8.76 17.64 -11.59
C ASN A 125 -8.79 17.74 -10.06
N GLN A 126 -7.66 17.57 -9.38
CA GLN A 126 -7.55 17.68 -7.92
C GLN A 126 -7.68 19.13 -7.43
N LEU A 127 -7.25 20.12 -8.22
CA LEU A 127 -7.51 21.54 -7.97
C LEU A 127 -9.02 21.84 -8.10
N LYS A 128 -9.65 21.39 -9.19
CA LYS A 128 -11.11 21.56 -9.38
C LYS A 128 -11.93 20.93 -8.24
N LYS A 129 -11.57 19.71 -7.81
CA LYS A 129 -12.19 19.04 -6.65
C LYS A 129 -12.09 19.83 -5.34
N ARG A 130 -11.12 20.74 -5.23
CA ARG A 130 -10.89 21.61 -4.07
C ARG A 130 -11.34 23.05 -4.31
N ASN A 131 -12.15 23.29 -5.34
CA ASN A 131 -12.66 24.61 -5.72
C ASN A 131 -11.55 25.62 -6.03
N VAL A 132 -10.37 25.15 -6.46
CA VAL A 132 -9.30 25.99 -7.01
C VAL A 132 -9.42 25.96 -8.53
N ASN A 133 -9.44 27.13 -9.16
CA ASN A 133 -9.54 27.27 -10.61
C ASN A 133 -8.17 26.99 -11.27
N PRO A 134 -7.92 25.83 -11.91
CA PRO A 134 -6.61 25.55 -12.47
C PRO A 134 -6.25 26.48 -13.62
N GLU A 135 -7.23 26.97 -14.38
CA GLU A 135 -7.04 27.90 -15.50
C GLU A 135 -6.26 29.16 -15.08
N SER A 136 -6.47 29.68 -13.85
CA SER A 136 -5.74 30.86 -13.34
C SER A 136 -4.29 30.59 -12.95
N HIS A 137 -3.85 29.33 -12.93
CA HIS A 137 -2.50 28.92 -12.53
C HIS A 137 -1.67 28.36 -13.68
N VAL A 138 -2.22 28.23 -14.90
CA VAL A 138 -1.52 27.58 -16.03
C VAL A 138 -0.25 28.32 -16.45
N LYS A 139 -0.29 29.66 -16.49
CA LYS A 139 0.83 30.48 -16.99
C LYS A 139 2.10 30.22 -16.16
N GLY A 140 3.13 29.67 -16.79
CA GLY A 140 4.39 29.29 -16.15
C GLY A 140 4.38 27.93 -15.43
N ASN A 141 3.29 27.18 -15.54
CA ASN A 141 3.09 25.85 -14.95
C ASN A 141 2.60 24.82 -15.99
N GLU A 142 2.82 25.08 -17.28
CA GLU A 142 2.34 24.26 -18.40
C GLU A 142 2.90 22.82 -18.34
N ASN A 143 4.04 22.62 -17.69
CA ASN A 143 4.67 21.31 -17.47
C ASN A 143 4.03 20.48 -16.33
N ILE A 144 3.22 21.11 -15.48
CA ILE A 144 2.61 20.47 -14.30
C ILE A 144 1.08 20.59 -14.28
N LEU A 145 0.47 21.36 -15.17
CA LEU A 145 -0.96 21.67 -15.09
C LEU A 145 -1.59 21.80 -16.47
N TYR A 146 -2.39 20.79 -16.85
CA TYR A 146 -3.05 20.70 -18.15
C TYR A 146 -4.34 19.87 -18.06
N PRO A 147 -5.38 20.11 -18.88
CA PRO A 147 -6.70 19.51 -18.69
C PRO A 147 -6.84 18.04 -19.15
N LYS A 148 -5.98 17.58 -20.06
CA LYS A 148 -6.02 16.22 -20.64
C LYS A 148 -4.64 15.61 -20.59
N TRP A 149 -4.56 14.28 -20.52
CA TRP A 149 -3.28 13.60 -20.57
C TRP A 149 -2.54 13.93 -21.87
N GLU A 150 -1.27 14.32 -21.74
CA GLU A 150 -0.40 14.70 -22.84
C GLU A 150 0.97 14.03 -22.69
N LYS A 151 1.50 13.52 -23.81
CA LYS A 151 2.85 12.96 -23.86
C LYS A 151 3.88 14.09 -23.76
N GLY A 152 4.96 13.86 -23.00
CA GLY A 152 6.18 14.68 -23.07
C GLY A 152 6.50 15.57 -21.86
N HIS A 153 5.62 15.62 -20.85
CA HIS A 153 5.86 16.44 -19.65
C HIS A 153 6.68 15.73 -18.56
N TYR A 154 6.78 14.40 -18.63
CA TYR A 154 7.51 13.61 -17.63
C TYR A 154 9.02 13.81 -17.78
N LYS A 155 9.68 14.12 -16.68
CA LYS A 155 11.14 14.18 -16.58
C LYS A 155 11.73 12.84 -16.13
N GLY A 156 10.96 12.08 -15.34
CA GLY A 156 11.39 10.81 -14.76
C GLY A 156 12.38 10.97 -13.60
N GLY A 157 12.44 9.95 -12.74
CA GLY A 157 13.34 9.91 -11.59
C GLY A 157 13.18 11.14 -10.67
N MET A 158 14.30 11.72 -10.26
CA MET A 158 14.31 12.90 -9.40
C MET A 158 13.72 14.16 -10.05
N GLY A 159 13.63 14.25 -11.38
CA GLY A 159 13.00 15.39 -12.05
C GLY A 159 11.49 15.49 -11.78
N GLU A 160 10.84 14.39 -11.40
CA GLU A 160 9.43 14.41 -10.98
C GLU A 160 9.23 15.15 -9.66
N TYR A 161 10.24 15.20 -8.78
CA TYR A 161 10.17 16.01 -7.56
C TYR A 161 10.17 17.50 -7.88
N ASP A 162 10.90 17.96 -8.89
CA ASP A 162 10.83 19.38 -9.30
C ASP A 162 9.41 19.77 -9.70
N ARG A 163 8.73 18.88 -10.45
CA ARG A 163 7.34 19.05 -10.89
C ARG A 163 6.39 19.05 -9.69
N LEU A 164 6.54 18.10 -8.78
CA LEU A 164 5.74 18.01 -7.57
C LEU A 164 5.90 19.25 -6.67
N GLU A 165 7.14 19.68 -6.40
CA GLU A 165 7.42 20.86 -5.57
C GLU A 165 6.90 22.15 -6.21
N GLN A 166 6.93 22.26 -7.54
CA GLN A 166 6.28 23.35 -8.26
C GLN A 166 4.76 23.33 -8.05
N ALA A 167 4.12 22.17 -8.12
CA ALA A 167 2.69 22.00 -7.89
C ALA A 167 2.28 22.28 -6.42
N ARG A 168 3.11 21.87 -5.45
CA ARG A 168 2.89 22.13 -4.02
C ARG A 168 2.80 23.61 -3.68
N LYS A 169 3.46 24.49 -4.44
CA LYS A 169 3.35 25.95 -4.31
C LYS A 169 1.96 26.49 -4.65
N ILE A 170 1.21 25.80 -5.49
CA ILE A 170 -0.18 26.16 -5.84
C ILE A 170 -1.13 25.56 -4.81
N ASN A 171 -1.03 24.24 -4.58
CA ASN A 171 -1.85 23.56 -3.58
C ASN A 171 -1.18 22.23 -3.16
N HIS A 172 -0.73 22.16 -1.92
CA HIS A 172 0.01 21.00 -1.38
C HIS A 172 -0.77 19.69 -1.47
N GLU A 173 -2.00 19.66 -0.93
CA GLU A 173 -2.79 18.42 -0.91
C GLU A 173 -3.18 17.93 -2.31
N ALA A 174 -3.55 18.84 -3.21
CA ALA A 174 -3.87 18.49 -4.59
C ALA A 174 -2.63 17.94 -5.32
N ALA A 175 -1.45 18.53 -5.08
CA ALA A 175 -0.21 18.08 -5.69
C ALA A 175 0.14 16.66 -5.23
N ASP A 176 0.13 16.42 -3.91
CA ASP A 176 0.43 15.11 -3.36
C ASP A 176 -0.58 14.04 -3.76
N ALA A 177 -1.85 14.43 -3.89
CA ALA A 177 -2.89 13.54 -4.37
C ALA A 177 -2.73 13.17 -5.86
N SER A 178 -1.91 13.92 -6.61
CA SER A 178 -1.74 13.78 -8.05
C SER A 178 -0.44 13.10 -8.46
N ALA A 179 0.35 12.62 -7.51
CA ALA A 179 1.49 11.75 -7.76
C ALA A 179 1.16 10.30 -7.42
N SER A 180 1.76 9.35 -8.14
CA SER A 180 1.94 7.98 -7.68
C SER A 180 3.15 7.90 -6.75
N TRP A 181 3.11 7.00 -5.76
CA TRP A 181 4.13 6.94 -4.71
C TRP A 181 4.65 5.52 -4.45
N GLY A 182 5.98 5.43 -4.32
CA GLY A 182 6.69 4.25 -3.84
C GLY A 182 6.72 3.09 -4.82
N MET A 183 7.12 1.93 -4.29
CA MET A 183 7.38 0.69 -5.03
C MET A 183 6.16 0.15 -5.79
N PHE A 184 4.96 0.50 -5.36
CA PHE A 184 3.70 0.02 -5.92
C PHE A 184 2.93 1.12 -6.64
N GLN A 185 3.54 2.30 -6.81
CA GLN A 185 2.99 3.41 -7.61
C GLN A 185 1.53 3.77 -7.28
N ILE A 186 1.17 3.77 -5.99
CA ILE A 186 -0.20 4.10 -5.57
C ILE A 186 -0.42 5.60 -5.68
N MET A 187 -1.47 6.00 -6.40
CA MET A 187 -1.87 7.41 -6.51
C MET A 187 -2.25 7.99 -5.15
N GLY A 188 -1.73 9.18 -4.84
CA GLY A 188 -1.94 9.84 -3.55
C GLY A 188 -3.40 10.11 -3.22
N PHE A 189 -4.27 10.31 -4.23
CA PHE A 189 -5.72 10.44 -4.00
C PHE A 189 -6.37 9.18 -3.41
N ASN A 190 -5.69 8.02 -3.42
CA ASN A 190 -6.14 6.77 -2.80
C ASN A 190 -5.74 6.63 -1.32
N TYR A 191 -5.21 7.69 -0.67
CA TYR A 191 -4.73 7.63 0.72
C TYR A 191 -5.71 6.97 1.70
N ALA A 192 -7.02 7.22 1.54
CA ALA A 192 -8.05 6.64 2.41
C ALA A 192 -8.14 5.11 2.26
N ALA A 193 -8.04 4.59 1.04
CA ALA A 193 -8.01 3.15 0.77
C ALA A 193 -6.71 2.49 1.29
N CYS A 194 -5.65 3.27 1.52
CA CYS A 194 -4.44 2.84 2.23
C CYS A 194 -4.58 2.92 3.76
N GLY A 195 -5.74 3.32 4.29
CA GLY A 195 -6.00 3.48 5.72
C GLY A 195 -5.32 4.69 6.35
N GLU A 196 -4.94 5.69 5.56
CA GLU A 196 -4.32 6.93 6.02
C GLU A 196 -5.39 8.04 6.12
N LYS A 197 -5.21 8.98 7.06
CA LYS A 197 -6.25 9.98 7.39
C LYS A 197 -6.27 11.17 6.42
N SER A 198 -5.13 11.45 5.83
CA SER A 198 -4.91 12.50 4.83
C SER A 198 -3.82 12.09 3.85
N VAL A 199 -3.75 12.79 2.73
CA VAL A 199 -2.67 12.61 1.76
C VAL A 199 -1.30 12.88 2.39
N ASP A 200 -1.19 13.86 3.29
CA ASP A 200 0.05 14.14 4.04
C ASP A 200 0.49 12.93 4.89
N SER A 201 -0.44 12.29 5.61
CA SER A 201 -0.12 11.09 6.40
C SER A 201 0.32 9.93 5.51
N PHE A 202 -0.30 9.80 4.33
CA PHE A 202 0.08 8.82 3.32
C PHE A 202 1.47 9.08 2.75
N VAL A 203 1.80 10.31 2.36
CA VAL A 203 3.13 10.67 1.84
C VAL A 203 4.19 10.44 2.91
N LYS A 204 3.94 10.86 4.16
CA LYS A 204 4.82 10.58 5.29
C LYS A 204 5.08 9.09 5.43
N ALA A 205 4.04 8.26 5.40
CA ALA A 205 4.18 6.80 5.48
C ALA A 205 4.95 6.22 4.29
N MET A 206 4.69 6.68 3.07
CA MET A 206 5.43 6.26 1.87
C MET A 206 6.92 6.59 1.95
N CYS A 207 7.29 7.69 2.61
CA CYS A 207 8.68 8.10 2.82
C CYS A 207 9.41 7.30 3.92
N MET A 208 8.72 6.51 4.76
CA MET A 208 9.34 5.85 5.91
C MET A 208 10.24 4.67 5.52
N SER A 209 9.73 3.73 4.73
CA SER A 209 10.46 2.51 4.33
C SER A 209 9.74 1.76 3.22
N GLU A 210 10.45 0.87 2.52
CA GLU A 210 9.82 0.02 1.50
C GLU A 210 8.78 -0.93 2.13
N CYS A 211 9.04 -1.42 3.35
CA CYS A 211 8.09 -2.22 4.12
C CYS A 211 6.78 -1.46 4.35
N ARG A 212 6.86 -0.16 4.69
CA ARG A 212 5.65 0.67 4.86
C ARG A 212 4.90 0.85 3.54
N GLN A 213 5.60 1.02 2.42
CA GLN A 213 4.99 1.08 1.08
C GLN A 213 4.25 -0.24 0.75
N LEU A 214 4.85 -1.39 1.05
CA LEU A 214 4.22 -2.71 0.86
C LEU A 214 2.95 -2.86 1.72
N VAL A 215 3.01 -2.50 3.00
CA VAL A 215 1.85 -2.57 3.91
C VAL A 215 0.70 -1.67 3.43
N LEU A 216 0.99 -0.43 3.01
CA LEU A 216 -0.03 0.47 2.45
C LEU A 216 -0.64 -0.10 1.17
N SER A 217 0.15 -0.79 0.35
CA SER A 217 -0.31 -1.44 -0.87
C SER A 217 -1.22 -2.61 -0.59
N ALA A 218 -0.93 -3.39 0.44
CA ALA A 218 -1.82 -4.46 0.90
C ALA A 218 -3.19 -3.92 1.34
N ARG A 219 -3.20 -2.82 2.09
CA ARG A 219 -4.44 -2.15 2.48
C ARG A 219 -5.21 -1.66 1.26
N PHE A 220 -4.53 -1.02 0.30
CA PHE A 220 -5.13 -0.55 -0.93
C PHE A 220 -5.78 -1.67 -1.74
N ILE A 221 -5.06 -2.78 -1.95
CA ILE A 221 -5.57 -3.98 -2.65
C ILE A 221 -6.81 -4.53 -1.94
N LYS A 222 -6.76 -4.60 -0.60
CA LYS A 222 -7.87 -5.10 0.22
C LYS A 222 -9.10 -4.19 0.16
N GLN A 223 -8.93 -2.88 0.25
CA GLN A 223 -10.04 -1.93 0.34
C GLN A 223 -10.65 -1.57 -1.01
N SER A 224 -9.87 -1.65 -2.09
CA SER A 224 -10.32 -1.24 -3.43
C SER A 224 -11.01 -2.36 -4.22
N GLY A 225 -11.41 -3.45 -3.53
CA GLY A 225 -12.20 -4.53 -4.12
C GLY A 225 -11.48 -5.35 -5.19
N MET A 226 -10.15 -5.42 -5.15
CA MET A 226 -9.32 -6.18 -6.10
C MET A 226 -8.64 -7.41 -5.48
N LEU A 227 -8.74 -7.57 -4.16
CA LEU A 227 -8.13 -8.69 -3.44
C LEU A 227 -8.61 -10.06 -3.95
N SER A 228 -9.90 -10.24 -4.18
CA SER A 228 -10.44 -11.52 -4.68
C SER A 228 -9.85 -11.90 -6.04
N ALA A 229 -9.64 -10.93 -6.92
CA ALA A 229 -8.99 -11.16 -8.21
C ALA A 229 -7.52 -11.59 -8.02
N LEU A 230 -6.78 -10.95 -7.10
CA LEU A 230 -5.41 -11.34 -6.79
C LEU A 230 -5.33 -12.76 -6.18
N GLN A 231 -6.25 -13.10 -5.28
CA GLN A 231 -6.35 -14.43 -4.65
C GLN A 231 -6.66 -15.52 -5.69
N ALA A 232 -7.59 -15.24 -6.61
CA ALA A 232 -7.95 -16.13 -7.70
C ALA A 232 -6.94 -16.14 -8.85
N LYS A 233 -5.93 -15.25 -8.82
CA LYS A 233 -4.97 -15.01 -9.91
C LYS A 233 -5.66 -14.65 -11.23
N ASP A 234 -6.79 -13.94 -11.12
CA ASP A 234 -7.47 -13.30 -12.24
C ASP A 234 -6.73 -12.00 -12.58
N TRP A 235 -5.67 -12.14 -13.38
CA TRP A 235 -4.77 -11.03 -13.72
C TRP A 235 -5.45 -9.93 -14.52
N ALA A 236 -6.47 -10.26 -15.32
CA ALA A 236 -7.21 -9.29 -16.10
C ALA A 236 -8.07 -8.41 -15.19
N GLU A 237 -8.88 -9.02 -14.32
CA GLU A 237 -9.71 -8.27 -13.38
C GLU A 237 -8.86 -7.50 -12.35
N PHE A 238 -7.75 -8.08 -11.89
CA PHE A 238 -6.81 -7.38 -11.02
C PHE A 238 -6.20 -6.16 -11.73
N ALA A 239 -5.62 -6.33 -12.94
CA ALA A 239 -5.00 -5.24 -13.69
C ALA A 239 -6.00 -4.12 -14.03
N LYS A 240 -7.24 -4.48 -14.38
CA LYS A 240 -8.31 -3.51 -14.64
C LYS A 240 -8.60 -2.62 -13.43
N ARG A 241 -8.61 -3.20 -12.23
CA ARG A 241 -8.87 -2.47 -10.98
C ARG A 241 -7.65 -1.69 -10.50
N TYR A 242 -6.46 -2.25 -10.69
CA TYR A 242 -5.20 -1.66 -10.21
C TYR A 242 -4.69 -0.55 -11.14
N ASN A 243 -4.58 -0.84 -12.44
CA ASN A 243 -4.00 0.05 -13.45
C ASN A 243 -5.06 0.83 -14.25
N GLY A 244 -6.35 0.49 -14.09
CA GLY A 244 -7.47 1.18 -14.72
C GLY A 244 -7.98 0.50 -16.01
N PRO A 245 -9.05 1.05 -16.62
CA PRO A 245 -9.76 0.40 -17.72
C PRO A 245 -8.93 0.22 -19.00
N ALA A 246 -7.85 0.98 -19.16
CA ALA A 246 -6.94 0.89 -20.31
C ALA A 246 -5.80 -0.12 -20.10
N TYR A 247 -5.87 -1.00 -19.08
CA TYR A 247 -4.78 -1.91 -18.72
C TYR A 247 -4.27 -2.78 -19.88
N GLU A 248 -5.17 -3.22 -20.77
CA GLU A 248 -4.85 -4.09 -21.91
C GLU A 248 -3.89 -3.44 -22.91
N GLN A 249 -3.98 -2.11 -23.09
CA GLN A 249 -3.11 -1.37 -24.00
C GLN A 249 -1.64 -1.49 -23.60
N ASN A 250 -1.39 -1.63 -22.30
CA ASN A 250 -0.06 -1.81 -21.71
C ASN A 250 0.22 -3.27 -21.32
N GLN A 251 -0.69 -4.20 -21.64
CA GLN A 251 -0.60 -5.64 -21.38
C GLN A 251 -0.30 -5.99 -19.91
N TYR A 252 -0.88 -5.22 -18.97
CA TYR A 252 -0.63 -5.42 -17.53
C TYR A 252 -0.99 -6.82 -17.05
N ASP A 253 -2.12 -7.35 -17.51
CA ASP A 253 -2.59 -8.71 -17.27
C ASP A 253 -1.55 -9.77 -17.69
N LYS A 254 -1.02 -9.66 -18.92
CA LYS A 254 -0.02 -10.60 -19.45
C LYS A 254 1.30 -10.48 -18.70
N LYS A 255 1.72 -9.26 -18.36
CA LYS A 255 2.93 -9.00 -17.58
C LYS A 255 2.83 -9.58 -16.17
N LEU A 256 1.67 -9.44 -15.51
CA LEU A 256 1.40 -10.03 -14.20
C LEU A 256 1.45 -11.56 -14.26
N ALA A 257 0.79 -12.17 -15.24
CA ALA A 257 0.80 -13.62 -15.44
C ALA A 257 2.23 -14.15 -15.66
N ALA A 258 3.01 -13.50 -16.53
CA ALA A 258 4.40 -13.88 -16.81
C ALA A 258 5.32 -13.67 -15.60
N ALA A 259 5.14 -12.57 -14.86
CA ALA A 259 5.89 -12.30 -13.65
C ALA A 259 5.57 -13.32 -12.55
N TYR A 260 4.31 -13.70 -12.38
CA TYR A 260 3.90 -14.73 -11.43
C TYR A 260 4.58 -16.06 -11.72
N GLN A 261 4.56 -16.53 -12.97
CA GLN A 261 5.25 -17.77 -13.37
C GLN A 261 6.75 -17.80 -13.05
N LYS A 262 7.41 -16.63 -13.01
CA LYS A 262 8.84 -16.52 -12.66
C LYS A 262 9.09 -16.73 -11.15
N PHE A 263 8.10 -16.46 -10.31
CA PHE A 263 8.22 -16.53 -8.85
C PHE A 263 7.52 -17.75 -8.23
N SER A 264 6.76 -18.51 -9.03
CA SER A 264 6.07 -19.75 -8.62
C SER A 264 6.99 -20.97 -8.57
#